data_AF-A0A9P7D6G5-F1
#
_entry.id   AF-A0A9P7D6G5-F1
#
_cell.length_a   1.000
_cell.length_b   1.000
_cell.length_c   1.000
_cell.angle_alpha   90.00
_cell.angle_beta   90.00
_cell.angle_gamma   90.00
#
_symmetry.space_group_name_H-M   'P 1'
#
loop_
_entity.id
_entity.type
_entity.pdbx_description
1 polymer ?
#
loop_
_entity_poly.entity_id
_entity_poly.type
_entity_poly.pdbx_seq_one_letter_code
_entity_poly.pdbx_strand_id
1 'polypeptide(L)'
;MPRLESLSPCLESLSPPSPSSTCWIPSSADPYTTFEGFCSERRYGIAESQSAGALTASFDNFAPPQNRMSAKIRPGTFVVFALSTAELAQEYPEDSEDYRKICQYTPGRYLGLVTSAFVRWNEDDGSTVEDVIVHFVSKFTPQPSIVANNFIPIFPVSSTVPVDNSALHTSILFPWIDHKQWTTFGVRLRVRQTNPSALVFELCNEDFERFEDKAGKDYSRLESLDATLDDETKDTLARLSVAPFALPAEIWFDIRNHPDIKEPLCFIGDIDSLER
;
A
#
# COMPACT_ATOMS: atom_id res chain seq x y z
N MET A 1 -59.31 -25.51 5.88
CA MET A 1 -58.68 -26.83 5.68
C MET A 1 -58.37 -27.03 4.20
N PRO A 2 -57.14 -26.72 3.77
CA PRO A 2 -56.49 -27.42 2.66
C PRO A 2 -55.15 -28.02 3.08
N ARG A 3 -54.79 -29.09 2.37
CA ARG A 3 -53.72 -30.07 2.63
C ARG A 3 -52.31 -29.49 2.53
N LEU A 4 -51.47 -29.86 3.50
CA LEU A 4 -50.00 -29.86 3.41
C LEU A 4 -49.57 -31.10 2.61
N GLU A 5 -48.87 -30.89 1.50
CA GLU A 5 -48.10 -31.94 0.82
C GLU A 5 -46.61 -31.73 1.11
N SER A 6 -46.00 -32.76 1.69
CA SER A 6 -44.58 -32.87 1.98
C SER A 6 -43.81 -33.35 0.75
N LEU A 7 -42.72 -32.69 0.40
CA LEU A 7 -41.70 -33.25 -0.49
C LEU A 7 -40.33 -33.13 0.18
N SER A 8 -39.77 -34.30 0.49
CA SER A 8 -38.40 -34.54 0.94
C SER A 8 -37.45 -34.66 -0.27
N PRO A 9 -36.12 -34.62 -0.05
CA PRO A 9 -35.16 -34.07 -0.99
C PRO A 9 -34.57 -35.12 -1.95
N CYS A 10 -34.22 -34.67 -3.16
CA CYS A 10 -33.41 -35.42 -4.12
C CYS A 10 -31.92 -35.16 -3.81
N LEU A 11 -31.23 -36.20 -3.34
CA LEU A 11 -29.78 -36.27 -3.22
C LEU A 11 -29.20 -36.68 -4.58
N GLU A 12 -28.60 -35.74 -5.31
CA GLU A 12 -27.72 -36.05 -6.43
C GLU A 12 -26.25 -36.00 -5.98
N SER A 13 -25.69 -37.21 -5.92
CA SER A 13 -24.28 -37.53 -5.77
C SER A 13 -23.55 -37.19 -7.08
N LEU A 14 -22.61 -36.23 -7.04
CA LEU A 14 -21.63 -36.04 -8.10
C LEU A 14 -20.22 -36.17 -7.53
N SER A 15 -19.54 -37.21 -8.01
CA SER A 15 -18.17 -37.58 -7.74
C SER A 15 -17.16 -36.56 -8.30
N PRO A 16 -15.96 -36.46 -7.72
CA PRO A 16 -14.93 -35.51 -8.14
C PRO A 16 -14.25 -35.91 -9.46
N PRO A 17 -13.87 -34.95 -10.31
CA PRO A 17 -13.03 -35.24 -11.48
C PRO A 17 -11.57 -35.49 -11.07
N SER A 18 -11.00 -36.56 -11.64
CA SER A 18 -9.61 -36.98 -11.49
C SER A 18 -8.62 -35.94 -12.07
N PRO A 19 -7.40 -35.84 -11.50
CA PRO A 19 -6.36 -34.93 -11.96
C PRO A 19 -5.70 -35.44 -13.25
N SER A 20 -5.72 -34.65 -14.31
CA SER A 20 -4.90 -34.86 -15.51
C SER A 20 -3.53 -34.20 -15.33
N SER A 21 -2.53 -35.04 -15.06
CA SER A 21 -1.11 -34.70 -15.12
C SER A 21 -0.72 -34.36 -16.56
N THR A 22 -0.27 -33.13 -16.82
CA THR A 22 0.46 -32.81 -18.05
C THR A 22 1.82 -32.25 -17.68
N CYS A 23 2.81 -33.11 -17.89
CA CYS A 23 4.23 -32.84 -17.74
C CYS A 23 4.67 -31.99 -18.95
N TRP A 24 5.07 -30.74 -18.73
CA TRP A 24 5.73 -29.93 -19.74
C TRP A 24 7.25 -30.08 -19.57
N ILE A 25 7.87 -30.75 -20.54
CA ILE A 25 9.32 -30.83 -20.71
C ILE A 25 9.73 -29.71 -21.68
N PRO A 26 10.77 -28.91 -21.39
CA PRO A 26 11.24 -27.87 -22.28
C PRO A 26 12.06 -28.47 -23.44
N SER A 27 11.71 -28.11 -24.68
CA SER A 27 12.54 -28.38 -25.85
C SER A 27 13.63 -27.32 -25.99
N SER A 28 14.86 -27.73 -25.70
CA SER A 28 16.09 -27.11 -26.14
C SER A 28 16.46 -27.61 -27.55
N ALA A 29 16.77 -26.69 -28.48
CA ALA A 29 17.87 -26.75 -29.44
C ALA A 29 17.64 -25.70 -30.53
N ASP A 30 18.54 -24.71 -30.64
CA ASP A 30 19.49 -24.72 -31.77
C ASP A 30 20.57 -23.64 -31.64
N PRO A 31 21.69 -23.78 -32.37
CA PRO A 31 23.02 -23.43 -31.90
C PRO A 31 23.61 -22.25 -32.68
N TYR A 32 24.85 -21.88 -32.32
CA TYR A 32 25.74 -20.95 -33.00
C TYR A 32 25.50 -19.46 -32.72
N THR A 33 26.17 -18.96 -31.69
CA THR A 33 27.05 -17.80 -31.91
C THR A 33 28.22 -17.81 -30.94
N THR A 34 29.40 -17.88 -31.54
CA THR A 34 30.74 -17.80 -30.96
C THR A 34 30.94 -16.49 -30.21
N PHE A 35 31.35 -16.54 -28.94
CA PHE A 35 32.08 -15.43 -28.34
C PHE A 35 33.16 -15.95 -27.38
N GLU A 36 34.39 -15.54 -27.67
CA GLU A 36 35.60 -15.87 -26.94
C GLU A 36 35.73 -15.07 -25.64
N GLY A 37 36.48 -15.63 -24.70
CA GLY A 37 37.35 -14.83 -23.82
C GLY A 37 36.73 -14.39 -22.48
N PHE A 38 37.05 -15.11 -21.42
CA PHE A 38 38.08 -14.71 -20.44
C PHE A 38 37.96 -15.58 -19.19
N CYS A 39 39.01 -16.35 -18.93
CA CYS A 39 39.21 -17.07 -17.67
C CYS A 39 39.45 -16.06 -16.54
N SER A 40 38.71 -16.18 -15.44
CA SER A 40 39.12 -15.61 -14.17
C SER A 40 38.98 -16.66 -13.06
N GLU A 41 40.13 -17.15 -12.63
CA GLU A 41 40.31 -17.98 -11.45
C GLU A 41 39.77 -17.25 -10.20
N ARG A 42 38.84 -17.88 -9.46
CA ARG A 42 38.65 -17.55 -8.04
C ARG A 42 38.96 -18.76 -7.17
N ARG A 43 40.05 -18.57 -6.43
CA ARG A 43 40.61 -19.45 -5.40
C ARG A 43 39.58 -19.75 -4.32
N TYR A 44 39.49 -21.03 -3.96
CA TYR A 44 38.88 -21.48 -2.71
C TYR A 44 39.76 -21.05 -1.53
N GLY A 45 39.26 -20.12 -0.73
CA GLY A 45 39.78 -19.82 0.60
C GLY A 45 39.01 -20.62 1.64
N ILE A 46 39.69 -21.57 2.27
CA ILE A 46 39.26 -22.27 3.47
C ILE A 46 39.28 -21.26 4.61
N ALA A 47 38.14 -21.07 5.30
CA ALA A 47 38.07 -20.28 6.52
C ALA A 47 37.63 -21.17 7.69
N GLU A 48 38.39 -21.04 8.77
CA GLU A 48 38.43 -21.87 9.96
C GLU A 48 37.16 -21.77 10.81
N SER A 49 36.83 -22.90 11.42
CA SER A 49 35.80 -23.04 12.43
C SER A 49 36.32 -22.46 13.76
N GLN A 50 35.64 -21.44 14.31
CA GLN A 50 35.88 -20.97 15.67
C GLN A 50 34.64 -21.17 16.55
N SER A 51 34.90 -22.01 17.54
CA SER A 51 34.20 -22.32 18.80
C SER A 51 33.24 -21.26 19.35
N ALA A 52 32.10 -21.77 19.81
CA ALA A 52 31.16 -21.11 20.71
C ALA A 52 31.80 -20.74 22.07
N GLY A 53 31.42 -19.58 22.60
CA GLY A 53 31.79 -19.14 23.95
C GLY A 53 30.99 -17.92 24.42
N ALA A 54 30.03 -18.18 25.30
CA ALA A 54 29.36 -17.30 26.28
C ALA A 54 29.03 -15.84 25.90
N LEU A 55 27.75 -15.59 25.57
CA LEU A 55 27.15 -14.25 25.59
C LEU A 55 26.68 -13.91 27.01
N THR A 56 27.47 -13.13 27.74
CA THR A 56 27.00 -12.33 28.89
C THR A 56 26.29 -11.08 28.36
N ALA A 57 24.99 -10.94 28.62
CA ALA A 57 24.22 -9.76 28.29
C ALA A 57 24.64 -8.58 29.17
N SER A 58 25.31 -7.59 28.57
CA SER A 58 25.62 -6.30 29.19
C SER A 58 24.52 -5.31 28.82
N PHE A 59 23.69 -4.96 29.80
CA PHE A 59 22.68 -3.89 29.69
C PHE A 59 23.26 -2.59 30.24
N ASP A 60 24.22 -2.00 29.52
CA ASP A 60 24.63 -0.63 29.79
C ASP A 60 25.20 -0.06 28.49
N ASN A 61 24.39 0.78 27.83
CA ASN A 61 24.82 1.93 27.02
C ASN A 61 23.59 2.65 26.46
N PHE A 62 23.00 3.52 27.27
CA PHE A 62 22.13 4.60 26.79
C PHE A 62 23.00 5.69 26.16
N ALA A 63 23.37 5.50 24.89
CA ALA A 63 23.82 6.61 24.07
C ALA A 63 22.59 7.42 23.60
N PRO A 64 22.63 8.76 23.59
CA PRO A 64 21.57 9.57 22.99
C PRO A 64 21.52 9.29 21.48
N PRO A 65 20.33 9.25 20.83
CA PRO A 65 20.23 8.85 19.44
C PRO A 65 20.84 9.93 18.53
N GLN A 66 22.10 9.74 18.14
CA GLN A 66 22.77 10.52 17.11
C GLN A 66 22.40 9.96 15.72
N ASN A 67 21.97 10.85 14.83
CA ASN A 67 21.57 10.60 13.45
C ASN A 67 20.44 9.58 13.27
N ARG A 68 19.20 10.06 13.46
CA ARG A 68 18.03 9.47 12.81
C ARG A 68 18.19 9.64 11.30
N MET A 69 18.90 8.73 10.64
CA MET A 69 18.65 8.50 9.22
C MET A 69 17.16 8.27 9.11
N SER A 70 16.44 9.17 8.44
CA SER A 70 15.04 8.97 8.15
C SER A 70 14.92 7.59 7.51
N ALA A 71 14.09 6.73 8.09
CA ALA A 71 13.83 5.42 7.51
C ALA A 71 13.24 5.68 6.13
N LYS A 72 14.02 5.44 5.08
CA LYS A 72 13.63 5.71 3.70
C LYS A 72 12.34 4.95 3.42
N ILE A 73 11.29 5.65 3.01
CA ILE A 73 10.01 5.02 2.73
C ILE A 73 10.12 4.30 1.39
N ARG A 74 9.82 3.00 1.36
CA ARG A 74 9.94 2.17 0.16
C ARG A 74 8.58 1.91 -0.47
N PRO A 75 8.46 1.93 -1.81
CA PRO A 75 7.30 1.36 -2.49
C PRO A 75 7.03 -0.08 -2.03
N GLY A 76 5.76 -0.45 -1.96
CA GLY A 76 5.32 -1.73 -1.39
C GLY A 76 5.08 -1.72 0.12
N THR A 77 5.34 -0.60 0.81
CA THR A 77 5.16 -0.50 2.27
C THR A 77 3.78 0.02 2.64
N PHE A 78 3.08 -0.69 3.53
CA PHE A 78 1.88 -0.18 4.18
C PHE A 78 2.24 0.81 5.29
N VAL A 79 1.55 1.94 5.30
CA VAL A 79 1.77 3.02 6.27
C VAL A 79 0.44 3.58 6.77
N VAL A 80 0.44 4.01 8.04
CA VAL A 80 -0.58 4.93 8.53
C VAL A 80 -0.08 6.35 8.34
N PHE A 81 -0.96 7.27 7.96
CA PHE A 81 -0.60 8.68 7.77
C PHE A 81 -1.70 9.63 8.23
N ALA A 82 -1.32 10.87 8.52
CA ALA A 82 -2.21 11.98 8.84
C ALA A 82 -1.64 13.28 8.27
N LEU A 83 -2.51 14.24 7.95
CA LEU A 83 -2.08 15.56 7.50
C LEU A 83 -1.37 16.30 8.63
N SER A 84 -0.25 16.94 8.33
CA SER A 84 0.44 17.81 9.28
C SER A 84 -0.21 19.19 9.27
N THR A 85 -1.17 19.41 10.18
CA THR A 85 -1.84 20.71 10.30
C THR A 85 -0.89 21.82 10.72
N ALA A 86 0.15 21.51 11.50
CA ALA A 86 1.17 22.49 11.89
C ALA A 86 1.96 23.02 10.68
N GLU A 87 2.31 22.14 9.73
CA GLU A 87 3.03 22.52 8.51
C GLU A 87 2.10 23.18 7.50
N LEU A 88 0.87 22.69 7.38
CA LEU A 88 -0.13 23.29 6.51
C LEU A 88 -0.48 24.72 6.95
N ALA A 89 -0.60 24.95 8.26
CA ALA A 89 -0.87 26.28 8.80
C ALA A 89 0.24 27.30 8.47
N GLN A 90 1.50 26.88 8.35
CA GLN A 90 2.61 27.78 8.00
C GLN A 90 2.51 28.37 6.59
N GLU A 91 1.66 27.82 5.72
CA GLU A 91 1.39 28.37 4.39
C GLU A 91 0.47 29.61 4.44
N TYR A 92 -0.11 29.91 5.61
CA TYR A 92 -1.05 31.01 5.82
C TYR A 92 -0.52 32.03 6.85
N PRO A 93 -0.88 33.32 6.74
CA PRO A 93 -0.54 34.32 7.76
C PRO A 93 -1.10 33.95 9.14
N GLU A 94 -0.32 34.10 10.21
CA GLU A 94 -0.70 33.70 11.58
C GLU A 94 -2.00 34.37 12.09
N ASP A 95 -2.32 35.55 11.58
CA ASP A 95 -3.51 36.33 11.93
C ASP A 95 -4.76 35.98 11.09
N SER A 96 -4.63 35.11 10.09
CA SER A 96 -5.73 34.69 9.22
C SER A 96 -6.73 33.75 9.92
N GLU A 97 -7.98 33.77 9.46
CA GLU A 97 -9.00 32.81 9.91
C GLU A 97 -8.62 31.37 9.52
N ASP A 98 -8.04 31.19 8.33
CA ASP A 98 -7.58 29.89 7.81
C ASP A 98 -6.51 29.26 8.71
N TYR A 99 -5.50 30.04 9.10
CA TYR A 99 -4.48 29.60 10.05
C TYR A 99 -5.12 29.07 11.35
N ARG A 100 -6.04 29.83 11.94
CA ARG A 100 -6.72 29.44 13.19
C ARG A 100 -7.56 28.18 13.00
N LYS A 101 -8.24 28.05 11.86
CA LYS A 101 -9.06 26.90 11.51
C LYS A 101 -8.21 25.63 11.36
N ILE A 102 -7.10 25.71 10.61
CA ILE A 102 -6.16 24.60 10.40
C ILE A 102 -5.52 24.18 11.74
N CYS A 103 -5.10 25.13 12.57
CA CYS A 103 -4.51 24.81 13.88
C CYS A 103 -5.49 24.13 14.85
N GLN A 104 -6.80 24.39 14.73
CA GLN A 104 -7.83 23.74 15.55
C GLN A 104 -8.30 22.41 14.95
N TYR A 105 -7.97 22.16 13.68
CA TYR A 105 -8.38 20.95 13.00
C TYR A 105 -7.62 19.74 13.52
N THR A 106 -8.34 18.67 13.84
CA THR A 106 -7.75 17.39 14.25
C THR A 106 -7.78 16.43 13.05
N PRO A 107 -6.63 16.18 12.40
CA PRO A 107 -6.58 15.35 11.20
C PRO A 107 -6.93 13.90 11.53
N GLY A 108 -7.68 13.26 10.63
CA GLY A 108 -7.85 11.81 10.69
C GLY A 108 -6.56 11.06 10.38
N ARG A 109 -6.47 9.82 10.87
CA ARG A 109 -5.47 8.86 10.41
C ARG A 109 -6.05 8.00 9.31
N TYR A 110 -5.22 7.69 8.34
CA TYR A 110 -5.59 6.91 7.16
C TYR A 110 -4.55 5.82 6.93
N LEU A 111 -4.99 4.72 6.34
CA LEU A 111 -4.13 3.61 5.98
C LEU A 111 -3.94 3.57 4.48
N GLY A 112 -2.71 3.30 4.04
CA GLY A 112 -2.45 3.11 2.62
C GLY A 112 -1.15 2.38 2.32
N LEU A 113 -1.01 2.02 1.05
CA LEU A 113 0.19 1.40 0.48
C LEU A 113 0.98 2.46 -0.28
N VAL A 114 2.26 2.60 0.05
CA VAL A 114 3.17 3.44 -0.70
C VAL A 114 3.46 2.78 -2.04
N THR A 115 3.16 3.47 -3.14
CA THR A 115 3.37 2.96 -4.50
C THR A 115 4.49 3.67 -5.23
N SER A 116 4.85 4.87 -4.78
CA SER A 116 5.98 5.62 -5.34
C SER A 116 6.60 6.49 -4.26
N ALA A 117 7.92 6.69 -4.35
CA ALA A 117 8.67 7.57 -3.48
C ALA A 117 9.61 8.42 -4.34
N PHE A 118 9.63 9.72 -4.08
CA PHE A 118 10.39 10.72 -4.81
C PHE A 118 11.21 11.53 -3.80
N VAL A 119 12.46 11.82 -4.14
CA VAL A 119 13.29 12.74 -3.36
C VAL A 119 13.59 13.94 -4.24
N ARG A 120 13.19 15.13 -3.79
CA ARG A 120 13.49 16.40 -4.43
C ARG A 120 14.53 17.13 -3.60
N TRP A 121 15.57 17.60 -4.27
CA TRP A 121 16.51 18.53 -3.66
C TRP A 121 15.92 19.95 -3.76
N ASN A 122 15.88 20.66 -2.66
CA ASN A 122 15.55 22.08 -2.63
C ASN A 122 16.86 22.88 -2.66
N GLU A 123 17.08 23.57 -3.78
CA GLU A 123 18.31 24.35 -3.99
C GLU A 123 18.39 25.57 -3.07
N ASP A 124 17.24 26.12 -2.68
CA ASP A 124 17.18 27.37 -1.92
C ASP A 124 17.66 27.21 -0.47
N ASP A 125 17.33 26.09 0.16
CA ASP A 125 17.68 25.78 1.56
C ASP A 125 18.69 24.62 1.69
N GLY A 126 19.04 23.97 0.58
CA GLY A 126 19.94 22.81 0.57
C GLY A 126 19.36 21.58 1.27
N SER A 127 18.03 21.47 1.38
CA SER A 127 17.34 20.36 2.02
C SER A 127 16.81 19.33 1.01
N THR A 128 16.54 18.11 1.48
CA THR A 128 15.81 17.09 0.71
C THR A 128 14.38 17.00 1.18
N VAL A 129 13.43 17.09 0.24
CA VAL A 129 12.02 16.85 0.46
C VAL A 129 11.65 15.48 -0.12
N GLU A 130 11.13 14.59 0.71
CA GLU A 130 10.62 13.29 0.27
C GLU A 130 9.11 13.40 0.04
N ASP A 131 8.66 13.09 -1.18
CA ASP A 131 7.24 12.93 -1.50
C ASP A 131 6.95 11.44 -1.72
N VAL A 132 5.76 10.98 -1.36
CA VAL A 132 5.28 9.62 -1.62
C VAL A 132 3.88 9.65 -2.23
N ILE A 133 3.56 8.66 -3.07
CA ILE A 133 2.18 8.40 -3.49
C ILE A 133 1.70 7.20 -2.70
N VAL A 134 0.55 7.37 -2.05
CA VAL A 134 -0.06 6.36 -1.19
C VAL A 134 -1.45 6.03 -1.72
N HIS A 135 -1.68 4.77 -2.08
CA HIS A 135 -3.01 4.29 -2.44
C HIS A 135 -3.76 3.81 -1.21
N PHE A 136 -5.03 4.18 -1.09
CA PHE A 136 -5.81 3.92 0.12
C PHE A 136 -6.04 2.43 0.36
N VAL A 137 -6.11 2.07 1.65
CA VAL A 137 -6.58 0.76 2.11
C VAL A 137 -7.82 0.96 2.95
N SER A 138 -8.83 0.13 2.72
CA SER A 138 -10.11 0.21 3.43
C SER A 138 -10.75 -1.15 3.57
N LYS A 139 -11.63 -1.31 4.56
CA LYS A 139 -12.52 -2.47 4.65
C LYS A 139 -13.60 -2.45 3.55
N PHE A 140 -13.94 -1.27 3.04
CA PHE A 140 -14.96 -1.09 2.02
C PHE A 140 -14.36 -1.07 0.61
N THR A 141 -15.22 -1.33 -0.36
CA THR A 141 -14.86 -1.17 -1.77
C THR A 141 -14.79 0.32 -2.12
N PRO A 142 -14.00 0.69 -3.14
CA PRO A 142 -14.00 2.04 -3.65
C PRO A 142 -15.40 2.51 -4.04
N GLN A 143 -15.67 3.79 -3.81
CA GLN A 143 -16.84 4.49 -4.32
C GLN A 143 -16.38 5.52 -5.36
N PRO A 144 -17.23 5.87 -6.35
CA PRO A 144 -18.60 5.41 -6.61
C PRO A 144 -18.69 3.96 -7.15
N SER A 145 -19.91 3.43 -7.35
CA SER A 145 -20.11 2.01 -7.71
C SER A 145 -19.43 1.57 -9.01
N ILE A 146 -19.17 2.50 -9.94
CA ILE A 146 -18.51 2.21 -11.21
C ILE A 146 -17.06 1.74 -11.05
N VAL A 147 -16.42 2.08 -9.93
CA VAL A 147 -15.06 1.69 -9.55
C VAL A 147 -15.07 0.70 -8.38
N ALA A 148 -16.22 0.12 -8.03
CA ALA A 148 -16.34 -0.78 -6.88
C ALA A 148 -15.48 -2.05 -7.00
N ASN A 149 -15.01 -2.39 -8.20
CA ASN A 149 -14.10 -3.51 -8.49
C ASN A 149 -12.62 -3.09 -8.63
N ASN A 150 -12.29 -1.81 -8.39
CA ASN A 150 -10.93 -1.29 -8.44
C ASN A 150 -10.20 -1.50 -7.11
N PHE A 151 -10.09 -2.77 -6.71
CA PHE A 151 -9.36 -3.15 -5.51
C PHE A 151 -8.75 -4.56 -5.64
N ILE A 152 -7.81 -4.86 -4.76
CA ILE A 152 -7.31 -6.22 -4.50
C ILE A 152 -7.47 -6.51 -3.00
N PRO A 153 -8.02 -7.65 -2.59
CA PRO A 153 -8.05 -8.04 -1.18
C PRO A 153 -6.64 -8.16 -0.60
N ILE A 154 -6.48 -7.90 0.69
CA ILE A 154 -5.23 -8.12 1.44
C ILE A 154 -5.47 -9.28 2.39
N PHE A 155 -4.54 -10.23 2.46
CA PHE A 155 -4.61 -11.32 3.42
C PHE A 155 -4.37 -10.76 4.83
N PRO A 156 -5.18 -11.12 5.86
CA PRO A 156 -6.17 -12.19 5.87
C PRO A 156 -7.57 -11.81 5.34
N VAL A 157 -8.22 -12.75 4.66
CA VAL A 157 -9.60 -12.65 4.16
C VAL A 157 -10.51 -13.68 4.85
N SER A 158 -11.73 -13.27 5.22
CA SER A 158 -12.70 -14.12 5.91
C SER A 158 -13.51 -15.03 4.97
N SER A 159 -13.68 -14.62 3.72
CA SER A 159 -14.44 -15.34 2.69
C SER A 159 -13.55 -15.86 1.58
N THR A 160 -13.95 -16.97 0.94
CA THR A 160 -13.30 -17.47 -0.27
C THR A 160 -13.44 -16.44 -1.39
N VAL A 161 -12.31 -15.88 -1.82
CA VAL A 161 -12.27 -14.96 -2.97
C VAL A 161 -12.12 -15.78 -4.26
N PRO A 162 -12.77 -15.40 -5.38
CA PRO A 162 -12.49 -16.01 -6.69
C PRO A 162 -10.99 -16.02 -6.99
N VAL A 163 -10.49 -17.07 -7.65
CA VAL A 163 -9.05 -17.30 -7.90
C VAL A 163 -8.40 -16.10 -8.61
N ASP A 164 -9.13 -15.45 -9.51
CA ASP A 164 -8.65 -14.28 -10.27
C ASP A 164 -8.42 -13.02 -9.41
N ASN A 165 -8.89 -13.02 -8.16
CA ASN A 165 -8.73 -11.94 -7.18
C ASN A 165 -8.01 -12.44 -5.92
N SER A 166 -6.99 -13.28 -6.09
CA SER A 166 -6.15 -13.73 -4.99
C SER A 166 -5.68 -12.56 -4.11
N ALA A 167 -5.70 -12.77 -2.80
CA ALA A 167 -5.35 -11.75 -1.83
C ALA A 167 -3.85 -11.43 -1.89
N LEU A 168 -3.49 -10.17 -1.67
CA LEU A 168 -2.11 -9.73 -1.53
C LEU A 168 -1.54 -10.26 -0.21
N HIS A 169 -0.33 -10.77 -0.24
CA HIS A 169 0.41 -11.24 0.92
C HIS A 169 1.50 -10.24 1.30
N THR A 170 1.68 -10.12 2.60
CA THR A 170 2.70 -9.29 3.23
C THR A 170 3.77 -10.16 3.86
N SER A 171 4.97 -9.60 4.02
CA SER A 171 6.09 -10.26 4.71
C SER A 171 5.77 -10.62 6.17
N ILE A 172 4.93 -9.80 6.82
CA ILE A 172 4.39 -10.01 8.17
C ILE A 172 2.87 -10.00 8.05
N LEU A 173 2.18 -10.86 8.81
CA LEU A 173 0.71 -10.91 8.81
C LEU A 173 0.09 -9.52 8.95
N PHE A 174 -0.67 -9.11 7.93
CA PHE A 174 -1.42 -7.87 7.97
C PHE A 174 -2.43 -7.93 9.12
N PRO A 175 -2.48 -6.90 9.99
CA PRO A 175 -3.25 -7.02 11.23
C PRO A 175 -4.76 -6.87 11.03
N TRP A 176 -5.22 -6.47 9.84
CA TRP A 176 -6.62 -6.18 9.59
C TRP A 176 -7.24 -7.12 8.58
N ILE A 177 -8.26 -7.84 9.05
CA ILE A 177 -9.04 -8.78 8.25
C ILE A 177 -9.94 -8.02 7.26
N ASP A 178 -10.10 -8.59 6.06
CA ASP A 178 -11.01 -8.15 4.98
C ASP A 178 -10.70 -6.76 4.39
N HIS A 179 -9.52 -6.23 4.68
CA HIS A 179 -9.06 -4.98 4.08
C HIS A 179 -8.71 -5.18 2.61
N LYS A 180 -8.89 -4.10 1.85
CA LYS A 180 -8.78 -4.06 0.40
C LYS A 180 -7.83 -2.93 0.05
N GLN A 181 -6.85 -3.25 -0.77
CA GLN A 181 -5.98 -2.28 -1.41
C GLN A 181 -6.74 -1.66 -2.58
N TRP A 182 -7.05 -0.37 -2.50
CA TRP A 182 -7.66 0.36 -3.62
C TRP A 182 -6.58 0.60 -4.70
N THR A 183 -6.96 0.49 -5.97
CA THR A 183 -6.01 0.50 -7.09
C THR A 183 -6.00 1.79 -7.91
N THR A 184 -7.02 2.64 -7.73
CA THR A 184 -7.20 3.87 -8.54
C THR A 184 -7.24 5.16 -7.73
N PHE A 185 -7.24 5.06 -6.40
CA PHE A 185 -7.37 6.21 -5.52
C PHE A 185 -6.30 6.22 -4.47
N GLY A 186 -5.84 7.42 -4.18
CA GLY A 186 -4.72 7.65 -3.28
C GLY A 186 -4.45 9.13 -3.11
N VAL A 187 -3.33 9.42 -2.49
CA VAL A 187 -2.91 10.77 -2.19
C VAL A 187 -1.40 10.89 -2.36
N ARG A 188 -0.97 12.05 -2.84
CA ARG A 188 0.44 12.42 -2.84
C ARG A 188 0.75 13.17 -1.54
N LEU A 189 1.70 12.66 -0.77
CA LEU A 189 2.08 13.20 0.53
C LEU A 189 3.51 13.71 0.47
N ARG A 190 3.76 14.85 1.12
CA ARG A 190 5.09 15.35 1.44
C ARG A 190 5.43 14.90 2.85
N VAL A 191 6.48 14.11 2.98
CA VAL A 191 6.88 13.50 4.25
C VAL A 191 7.53 14.56 5.13
N ARG A 192 6.86 14.93 6.22
CA ARG A 192 7.37 15.91 7.20
C ARG A 192 7.92 15.23 8.44
N GLN A 193 7.24 14.20 8.89
CA GLN A 193 7.63 13.42 10.05
C GLN A 193 7.41 11.93 9.80
N THR A 194 8.38 11.12 10.25
CA THR A 194 8.26 9.67 10.24
C THR A 194 8.35 9.13 11.66
N ASN A 195 7.50 8.16 11.95
CA ASN A 195 7.47 7.40 13.19
C ASN A 195 7.95 5.98 12.88
N PRO A 196 9.26 5.73 13.00
CA PRO A 196 9.84 4.46 12.63
C PRO A 196 9.34 3.33 13.54
N SER A 197 9.38 2.12 13.03
CA SER A 197 9.01 0.89 13.73
C SER A 197 10.04 -0.20 13.43
N ALA A 198 10.23 -1.11 14.38
CA ALA A 198 11.01 -2.33 14.13
C ALA A 198 10.29 -3.31 13.20
N LEU A 199 8.98 -3.16 13.04
CA LEU A 199 8.17 -3.92 12.11
C LEU A 199 7.79 -3.05 10.92
N VAL A 200 7.91 -3.64 9.74
CA VAL A 200 7.55 -3.04 8.47
C VAL A 200 6.63 -4.01 7.75
N PHE A 201 5.47 -3.52 7.35
CA PHE A 201 4.47 -4.32 6.64
C PHE A 201 4.61 -4.02 5.16
N GLU A 202 5.39 -4.85 4.48
CA GLU A 202 5.68 -4.72 3.06
C GLU A 202 5.03 -5.87 2.30
N LEU A 203 4.52 -5.57 1.10
CA LEU A 203 4.20 -6.58 0.10
C LEU A 203 5.49 -7.28 -0.35
N CYS A 204 5.41 -8.56 -0.68
CA CYS A 204 6.48 -9.18 -1.44
C CYS A 204 6.51 -8.60 -2.87
N ASN A 205 7.65 -8.72 -3.56
CA ASN A 205 7.82 -8.11 -4.87
C ASN A 205 6.76 -8.60 -5.87
N GLU A 206 6.42 -9.89 -5.85
CA GLU A 206 5.45 -10.49 -6.75
C GLU A 206 4.03 -9.93 -6.53
N ASP A 207 3.64 -9.71 -5.28
CA ASP A 207 2.34 -9.12 -4.95
C ASP A 207 2.32 -7.61 -5.21
N PHE A 208 3.45 -6.92 -5.06
CA PHE A 208 3.57 -5.51 -5.44
C PHE A 208 3.46 -5.33 -6.96
N GLU A 209 4.15 -6.14 -7.76
CA GLU A 209 4.03 -6.15 -9.23
C GLU A 209 2.59 -6.46 -9.66
N ARG A 210 1.92 -7.43 -9.01
CA ARG A 210 0.51 -7.74 -9.26
C ARG A 210 -0.40 -6.55 -8.96
N PHE A 211 -0.11 -5.81 -7.90
CA PHE A 211 -0.81 -4.58 -7.59
C PHE A 211 -0.60 -3.53 -8.69
N GLU A 212 0.63 -3.28 -9.11
CA GLU A 212 0.96 -2.30 -10.15
C GLU A 212 0.27 -2.64 -11.49
N ASP A 213 0.29 -3.91 -11.89
CA ASP A 213 -0.39 -4.40 -13.08
C ASP A 213 -1.91 -4.17 -13.05
N LYS A 214 -2.54 -4.41 -11.88
CA LYS A 214 -3.98 -4.19 -11.71
C LYS A 214 -4.29 -2.70 -11.68
N ALA A 215 -3.50 -1.90 -10.98
CA ALA A 215 -3.64 -0.45 -10.94
C ALA A 215 -3.55 0.15 -12.34
N GLY A 216 -2.55 -0.21 -13.13
CA GLY A 216 -2.41 0.24 -14.51
C GLY A 216 -3.65 -0.07 -15.36
N LYS A 217 -4.18 -1.30 -15.27
CA LYS A 217 -5.41 -1.71 -15.98
C LYS A 217 -6.63 -0.91 -15.51
N ASP A 218 -6.76 -0.67 -14.22
CA ASP A 218 -7.90 0.06 -13.67
C ASP A 218 -7.85 1.56 -14.01
N TYR A 219 -6.65 2.18 -14.01
CA TYR A 219 -6.47 3.56 -14.46
C TYR A 219 -6.84 3.72 -15.93
N SER A 220 -6.37 2.84 -16.83
CA SER A 220 -6.75 2.91 -18.25
C SER A 220 -8.26 2.74 -18.48
N ARG A 221 -8.93 1.92 -17.65
CA ARG A 221 -10.40 1.78 -17.69
C ARG A 221 -11.09 3.06 -17.22
N LEU A 222 -10.59 3.67 -16.15
CA LEU A 222 -11.14 4.91 -15.61
C LEU A 222 -11.07 6.06 -16.62
N GLU A 223 -9.91 6.22 -17.29
CA GLU A 223 -9.73 7.20 -18.37
C GLU A 223 -10.73 6.99 -19.52
N SER A 224 -11.05 5.74 -19.83
CA SER A 224 -12.00 5.41 -20.89
C SER A 224 -13.47 5.69 -20.52
N LEU A 225 -13.80 5.73 -19.23
CA LEU A 225 -15.16 5.95 -18.72
C LEU A 225 -15.56 7.42 -18.67
N ASP A 226 -14.58 8.33 -18.58
CA ASP A 226 -14.79 9.76 -18.33
C ASP A 226 -15.76 10.42 -19.31
N ALA A 227 -15.79 10.00 -20.58
CA ALA A 227 -16.70 10.56 -21.58
C ALA A 227 -18.20 10.30 -21.31
N THR A 228 -18.54 9.32 -20.46
CA THR A 228 -19.92 8.83 -20.27
C THR A 228 -20.51 9.10 -18.89
N LEU A 229 -19.72 9.66 -17.98
CA LEU A 229 -20.12 9.90 -16.60
C LEU A 229 -20.85 11.23 -16.42
N ASP A 230 -21.79 11.26 -15.48
CA ASP A 230 -22.41 12.48 -14.99
C ASP A 230 -21.41 13.33 -14.18
N ASP A 231 -21.73 14.63 -14.04
CA ASP A 231 -20.81 15.61 -13.44
C ASP A 231 -20.52 15.32 -11.95
N GLU A 232 -21.48 14.78 -11.19
CA GLU A 232 -21.30 14.47 -9.77
C GLU A 232 -20.35 13.28 -9.58
N THR A 233 -20.52 12.23 -10.38
CA THR A 233 -19.61 11.08 -10.40
C THR A 233 -18.19 11.51 -10.80
N LYS A 234 -18.06 12.38 -11.80
CA LYS A 234 -16.76 12.92 -12.22
C LYS A 234 -16.07 13.71 -11.12
N ASP A 235 -16.79 14.62 -10.45
CA ASP A 235 -16.25 15.42 -9.35
C ASP A 235 -15.77 14.51 -8.21
N THR A 236 -16.56 13.49 -7.86
CA THR A 236 -16.18 12.51 -6.82
C THR A 236 -14.91 11.74 -7.20
N LEU A 237 -14.81 11.28 -8.44
CA LEU A 237 -13.63 10.56 -8.93
C LEU A 237 -12.39 11.45 -8.97
N ALA A 238 -12.54 12.72 -9.39
CA ALA A 238 -11.45 13.69 -9.42
C ALA A 238 -10.90 13.96 -8.01
N ARG A 239 -11.77 14.10 -7.02
CA ARG A 239 -11.38 14.32 -5.60
C ARG A 239 -10.66 13.13 -4.96
N LEU A 240 -10.99 11.92 -5.38
CA LEU A 240 -10.35 10.68 -4.88
C LEU A 240 -9.08 10.30 -5.64
N SER A 241 -8.90 10.84 -6.84
CA SER A 241 -7.71 10.62 -7.66
C SER A 241 -6.49 11.24 -6.99
N VAL A 242 -5.31 10.66 -7.25
CA VAL A 242 -4.06 11.18 -6.70
C VAL A 242 -3.84 12.61 -7.19
N ALA A 243 -3.95 13.58 -6.28
CA ALA A 243 -3.76 14.99 -6.59
C ALA A 243 -2.33 15.26 -7.12
N PRO A 244 -2.17 16.24 -8.04
CA PRO A 244 -0.85 16.57 -8.58
C PRO A 244 0.08 17.22 -7.54
N PHE A 245 -0.49 17.84 -6.51
CA PHE A 245 0.22 18.48 -5.41
C PHE A 245 0.41 17.52 -4.23
N ALA A 246 1.50 17.73 -3.47
CA ALA A 246 1.83 16.91 -2.31
C ALA A 246 1.43 17.61 -1.02
N LEU A 247 0.62 16.93 -0.19
CA LEU A 247 0.15 17.44 1.09
C LEU A 247 1.11 17.10 2.23
N PRO A 248 1.47 18.04 3.13
CA PRO A 248 2.37 17.75 4.24
C PRO A 248 1.75 16.72 5.18
N ALA A 249 2.51 15.68 5.54
CA ALA A 249 2.00 14.56 6.32
C ALA A 249 3.01 14.00 7.32
N GLU A 250 2.44 13.43 8.39
CA GLU A 250 3.11 12.55 9.32
C GLU A 250 2.81 11.08 8.98
N ILE A 251 3.83 10.22 9.04
CA ILE A 251 3.76 8.82 8.62
C ILE A 251 4.18 7.90 9.77
N TRP A 252 3.47 6.79 9.96
CA TRP A 252 3.76 5.72 10.92
C TRP A 252 3.95 4.39 10.19
N PHE A 253 5.06 3.71 10.49
CA PHE A 253 5.38 2.40 9.93
C PHE A 253 4.74 1.23 10.70
N ASP A 254 4.48 1.37 12.01
CA ASP A 254 3.67 0.38 12.72
C ASP A 254 2.20 0.66 12.47
N ILE A 255 1.57 -0.24 11.72
CA ILE A 255 0.19 -0.10 11.31
C ILE A 255 -0.76 -0.70 12.37
N ARG A 256 -0.32 -1.53 13.32
CA ARG A 256 -1.24 -2.36 14.16
C ARG A 256 -2.09 -1.62 15.20
N ASN A 257 -1.64 -0.47 15.72
CA ASN A 257 -2.20 0.15 16.94
C ASN A 257 -2.88 1.49 16.69
N HIS A 258 -3.68 1.58 15.63
CA HIS A 258 -4.40 2.80 15.25
C HIS A 258 -5.91 2.53 15.22
N PRO A 259 -6.61 2.61 16.38
CA PRO A 259 -8.06 2.39 16.45
C PRO A 259 -8.86 3.53 15.79
N ASP A 260 -8.20 4.64 15.47
CA ASP A 260 -8.73 5.88 14.90
C ASP A 260 -8.54 5.99 13.38
N ILE A 261 -8.18 4.89 12.69
CA ILE A 261 -8.13 4.87 11.23
C ILE A 261 -9.53 5.17 10.68
N LYS A 262 -9.61 6.26 9.91
CA LYS A 262 -10.81 6.68 9.19
C LYS A 262 -10.86 6.03 7.81
N GLU A 263 -12.07 5.98 7.26
CA GLU A 263 -12.28 5.51 5.89
C GLU A 263 -11.81 6.55 4.85
N PRO A 264 -11.35 6.12 3.66
CA PRO A 264 -10.81 7.03 2.65
C PRO A 264 -11.76 8.14 2.22
N LEU A 265 -13.08 7.90 2.23
CA LEU A 265 -14.06 8.93 1.89
C LEU A 265 -14.07 10.10 2.89
N CYS A 266 -13.69 9.85 4.15
CA CYS A 266 -13.51 10.92 5.13
C CYS A 266 -12.33 11.83 4.77
N PHE A 267 -11.33 11.32 4.02
CA PHE A 267 -10.19 12.12 3.60
C PHE A 267 -10.62 13.29 2.72
N ILE A 268 -11.56 13.09 1.80
CA ILE A 268 -12.10 14.17 0.96
C ILE A 268 -12.70 15.26 1.84
N GLY A 269 -13.52 14.88 2.82
CA GLY A 269 -14.14 15.83 3.75
C GLY A 269 -13.11 16.56 4.61
N ASP A 270 -12.04 15.87 5.01
CA ASP A 270 -10.91 16.45 5.72
C ASP A 270 -10.21 17.52 4.84
N ILE A 271 -9.98 17.25 3.54
CA ILE A 271 -9.40 18.21 2.59
C ILE A 271 -10.34 19.40 2.33
N ASP A 272 -11.61 19.14 2.01
CA ASP A 272 -12.61 20.19 1.79
C ASP A 272 -12.77 21.11 3.00
N SER A 273 -12.59 20.56 4.21
CA SER A 273 -12.63 21.34 5.44
C SER A 273 -11.41 22.24 5.61
N LEU A 274 -10.27 21.89 5.01
CA LEU A 274 -9.03 22.66 5.06
C LEU A 274 -8.91 23.66 3.91
N GLU A 275 -9.56 23.42 2.77
CA GLU A 275 -9.54 24.33 1.60
C GLU A 275 -10.61 25.45 1.64
N ARG A 276 -11.66 25.29 2.45
CA ARG A 276 -12.73 26.30 2.66
C ARG A 276 -12.40 27.28 3.76
#